data_AF-A0A8H7ZZ71-F1
#
_entry.id   AF-A0A8H7ZZ71-F1
#
_cell.length_a   1.000
_cell.length_b   1.000
_cell.length_c   1.000
_cell.angle_alpha   90.00
_cell.angle_beta   90.00
_cell.angle_gamma   90.00
#
_symmetry.space_group_name_H-M   'P 1'
#
loop_
_entity.id
_entity.type
_entity.pdbx_description
1 polymer ?
#
loop_
_entity_poly.entity_id
_entity_poly.type
_entity_poly.pdbx_seq_one_letter_code
_entity_poly.pdbx_strand_id
1 'polypeptide(L)'
;MDRKRQCIYCRFCFFYLCVLFLGEFLHLALYVSRTALAAGALRVSLSDIHSVETKGKWWLVGASWAGRDDETREKEMAERKAWEAAEKAAAKANEDLLRLARAQRMNTDVRRAVFVAIMSAEDYADALEKLGKLGLSDVQEREIVRVLLHCCGAYSLWDFMRQLGEQDVGALESALNGTSASTEPVPLRRSLNLARLYAALVAEGDLGLVVLKTLPFERLGTPARLFLQCFFATLFAACGEISPEGSAANSVSKRHRDPAEAAVASVFSRCAAAHAITAQGCLLFLHMHVRSGNEFLKTDEECKRAKRLVAVAKEAVKRAEAETHG
;
A
#
# COMPACT_ATOMS: atom_id res chain seq x y z
N MET A 1 5.81 -3.15 32.12
CA MET A 1 7.14 -2.70 31.68
C MET A 1 7.92 -3.91 31.21
N ASP A 2 8.46 -4.03 30.00
CA ASP A 2 8.38 -3.30 28.75
C ASP A 2 9.09 -4.27 27.78
N ARG A 3 8.34 -5.00 26.94
CA ARG A 3 8.92 -5.96 25.99
C ARG A 3 8.82 -5.39 24.59
N LYS A 4 9.91 -4.72 24.22
CA LYS A 4 10.51 -4.67 22.88
C LYS A 4 9.74 -3.85 21.85
N ARG A 5 10.11 -2.56 21.85
CA ARG A 5 10.11 -1.64 20.72
C ARG A 5 10.68 -2.31 19.46
N GLN A 6 9.82 -2.83 18.60
CA GLN A 6 10.16 -3.38 17.30
C GLN A 6 10.15 -2.25 16.26
N CYS A 7 11.16 -1.38 16.32
CA CYS A 7 11.37 -0.32 15.34
C CYS A 7 12.74 -0.53 14.65
N ILE A 8 12.79 -1.55 13.79
CA ILE A 8 13.94 -1.93 12.94
C ILE A 8 13.65 -1.55 11.46
N TYR A 9 12.82 -0.53 11.24
CA TYR A 9 12.43 -0.05 9.90
C TYR A 9 13.56 0.56 9.04
N CYS A 10 14.84 0.46 9.43
CA CYS A 10 15.87 1.32 8.83
C CYS A 10 17.22 0.69 8.51
N ARG A 11 17.36 -0.63 8.30
CA ARG A 11 18.69 -1.14 7.87
C ARG A 11 18.81 -2.38 6.97
N PHE A 12 17.75 -3.10 6.62
CA PHE A 12 17.90 -4.37 5.88
C PHE A 12 16.95 -4.55 4.67
N CYS A 13 16.39 -3.46 4.15
CA CYS A 13 15.58 -3.45 2.92
C CYS A 13 16.35 -3.86 1.65
N PHE A 14 17.66 -4.16 1.72
CA PHE A 14 18.50 -4.44 0.55
C PHE A 14 19.26 -5.78 0.61
N PHE A 15 19.21 -6.55 1.71
CA PHE A 15 19.98 -7.80 1.84
C PHE A 15 19.11 -9.07 2.03
N TYR A 16 17.86 -8.94 2.50
CA TYR A 16 16.97 -10.09 2.74
C TYR A 16 16.04 -10.44 1.57
N LEU A 17 15.68 -9.45 0.75
CA LEU A 17 14.87 -9.67 -0.47
C LEU A 17 15.64 -10.41 -1.58
N CYS A 18 16.99 -10.46 -1.52
CA CYS A 18 17.84 -11.14 -2.51
C CYS A 18 18.43 -12.49 -2.06
N VAL A 19 18.33 -12.91 -0.79
CA VAL A 19 19.03 -14.13 -0.30
C VAL A 19 18.10 -15.22 0.28
N LEU A 20 16.86 -14.92 0.70
CA LEU A 20 16.01 -15.94 1.36
C LEU A 20 14.71 -16.33 0.64
N PHE A 21 14.32 -15.62 -0.42
CA PHE A 21 13.17 -16.04 -1.24
C PHE A 21 13.47 -17.24 -2.17
N LEU A 22 14.69 -17.80 -2.13
CA LEU A 22 15.11 -18.95 -2.96
C LEU A 22 15.62 -20.18 -2.17
N GLY A 23 15.63 -20.16 -0.83
CA GLY A 23 16.31 -21.20 -0.02
C GLY A 23 15.43 -22.09 0.87
N GLU A 24 14.35 -21.57 1.48
CA GLU A 24 13.61 -22.31 2.53
C GLU A 24 12.18 -22.71 2.17
N PHE A 25 11.68 -22.34 0.98
CA PHE A 25 10.34 -22.69 0.52
C PHE A 25 10.10 -24.20 0.28
N LEU A 26 11.16 -25.03 0.32
CA LEU A 26 11.03 -26.48 0.14
C LEU A 26 10.80 -27.26 1.45
N HIS A 27 11.02 -26.68 2.64
CA HIS A 27 11.02 -27.45 3.89
C HIS A 27 9.77 -27.26 4.76
N LEU A 28 9.00 -26.18 4.58
CA LEU A 28 7.76 -25.95 5.34
C LEU A 28 6.51 -26.58 4.70
N ALA A 29 6.58 -26.91 3.40
CA ALA A 29 5.50 -27.59 2.67
C ALA A 29 5.24 -29.03 3.16
N LEU A 30 6.18 -29.64 3.90
CA LEU A 30 6.01 -30.98 4.47
C LEU A 30 5.50 -30.99 5.92
N TYR A 31 5.49 -29.86 6.64
CA TYR A 31 5.09 -29.85 8.06
C TYR A 31 3.58 -29.59 8.27
N VAL A 32 2.90 -28.96 7.31
CA VAL A 32 1.45 -28.66 7.44
C VAL A 32 0.55 -29.83 6.99
N SER A 33 1.12 -30.93 6.48
CA SER A 33 0.35 -32.14 6.11
C SER A 33 -0.01 -33.06 7.30
N ARG A 34 0.10 -32.62 8.56
CA ARG A 34 -0.26 -33.44 9.74
C ARG A 34 -1.11 -32.70 10.77
N THR A 35 -2.32 -32.28 10.37
CA THR A 35 -3.47 -32.18 11.30
C THR A 35 -4.82 -32.20 10.58
N ALA A 36 -4.91 -32.89 9.43
CA ALA A 36 -6.18 -33.31 8.86
C ALA A 36 -6.49 -34.76 9.28
N LEU A 37 -6.55 -35.01 10.59
CA LEU A 37 -7.00 -36.30 11.14
C LEU A 37 -7.81 -36.08 12.42
N ALA A 38 -8.94 -35.40 12.27
CA ALA A 38 -10.02 -35.41 13.26
C ALA A 38 -11.42 -35.43 12.62
N ALA A 39 -11.52 -35.73 11.32
CA ALA A 39 -12.80 -35.90 10.62
C ALA A 39 -13.33 -37.34 10.74
N GLY A 40 -13.37 -37.85 11.97
CA GLY A 40 -13.85 -39.21 12.26
C GLY A 40 -14.15 -39.49 13.74
N ALA A 41 -14.05 -38.48 14.62
CA ALA A 41 -14.49 -38.61 16.00
C ALA A 41 -16.00 -38.36 16.08
N LEU A 42 -16.72 -39.25 16.77
CA LEU A 42 -18.14 -39.07 17.08
C LEU A 42 -18.33 -37.69 17.75
N ARG A 43 -19.14 -36.81 17.14
CA ARG A 43 -19.54 -35.51 17.72
C ARG A 43 -20.59 -35.67 18.82
N VAL A 44 -20.44 -36.71 19.63
CA VAL A 44 -21.34 -37.07 20.73
C VAL A 44 -20.62 -36.73 22.02
N SER A 45 -21.20 -35.82 22.81
CA SER A 45 -20.69 -35.52 24.15
C SER A 45 -21.02 -36.67 25.10
N LEU A 46 -20.22 -36.84 26.16
CA LEU A 46 -20.52 -37.79 27.25
C LEU A 46 -21.92 -37.53 27.85
N SER A 47 -22.32 -36.26 27.93
CA SER A 47 -23.67 -35.85 28.37
C SER A 47 -24.78 -36.40 27.48
N ASP A 48 -24.52 -36.54 26.18
CA ASP A 48 -25.47 -37.05 25.20
C ASP A 48 -25.61 -38.57 25.31
N ILE A 49 -24.53 -39.28 25.66
CA ILE A 49 -24.53 -40.72 25.94
C ILE A 49 -25.34 -41.01 27.21
N HIS A 50 -25.17 -40.21 28.26
CA HIS A 50 -25.93 -40.38 29.51
C HIS A 50 -27.42 -40.03 29.37
N SER A 51 -27.78 -39.18 28.39
CA SER A 51 -29.17 -38.76 28.16
C SER A 51 -29.86 -39.49 27.01
N VAL A 52 -29.32 -40.65 26.57
CA VAL A 52 -29.92 -41.48 25.51
C VAL A 52 -31.36 -41.87 25.81
N GLU A 53 -31.68 -42.19 27.07
CA GLU A 53 -33.03 -42.62 27.45
C GLU A 53 -34.06 -41.49 27.39
N THR A 54 -33.63 -40.25 27.58
CA THR A 54 -34.53 -39.08 27.64
C THR A 54 -34.59 -38.32 26.32
N LYS A 55 -33.44 -38.13 25.67
CA LYS A 55 -33.32 -37.36 24.42
C LYS A 55 -33.34 -38.25 23.19
N GLY A 56 -33.03 -39.54 23.30
CA GLY A 56 -32.87 -40.44 22.17
C GLY A 56 -31.50 -40.32 21.48
N LYS A 57 -31.20 -41.25 20.57
CA LYS A 57 -29.92 -41.36 19.87
C LYS A 57 -29.88 -40.49 18.62
N TRP A 58 -29.79 -39.17 18.80
CA TRP A 58 -29.90 -38.18 17.72
C TRP A 58 -28.79 -38.23 16.66
N TRP A 59 -27.65 -38.83 16.98
CA TRP A 59 -26.53 -39.04 16.07
C TRP A 59 -26.71 -40.23 15.11
N LEU A 60 -27.80 -40.99 15.21
CA LEU A 60 -28.15 -42.02 14.25
C LEU A 60 -29.05 -41.44 13.16
N VAL A 61 -28.65 -41.60 11.90
CA VAL A 61 -29.43 -41.15 10.73
C VAL A 61 -30.79 -41.87 10.74
N GLY A 62 -31.87 -41.11 10.90
CA GLY A 62 -33.26 -41.62 10.93
C GLY A 62 -33.87 -41.81 12.32
N ALA A 63 -33.17 -41.48 13.42
CA ALA A 63 -33.76 -41.47 14.76
C ALA A 63 -34.54 -40.18 15.04
N SER A 64 -35.71 -40.27 15.68
CA SER A 64 -36.47 -39.10 16.15
C SER A 64 -35.90 -38.56 17.47
N TRP A 65 -35.50 -37.29 17.48
CA TRP A 65 -34.97 -36.61 18.66
C TRP A 65 -36.12 -36.10 19.55
N ALA A 66 -36.14 -36.45 20.84
CA ALA A 66 -37.28 -36.20 21.73
C ALA A 66 -37.17 -34.93 22.61
N GLY A 67 -36.02 -34.25 22.62
CA GLY A 67 -35.74 -33.14 23.54
C GLY A 67 -35.40 -31.82 22.84
N ARG A 68 -36.27 -31.32 21.96
CA ARG A 68 -36.07 -30.02 21.30
C ARG A 68 -36.90 -28.93 21.98
N ASP A 69 -36.30 -28.29 22.97
CA ASP A 69 -36.92 -27.24 23.77
C ASP A 69 -36.90 -25.90 22.98
N ASP A 70 -37.94 -25.07 23.06
CA ASP A 70 -38.05 -23.83 22.28
C ASP A 70 -36.87 -22.87 22.50
N GLU A 71 -36.29 -22.83 23.72
CA GLU A 71 -35.09 -22.05 24.02
C GLU A 71 -33.86 -22.47 23.20
N THR A 72 -33.70 -23.76 22.88
CA THR A 72 -32.60 -24.25 22.05
C THR A 72 -32.78 -23.84 20.58
N ARG A 73 -34.04 -23.83 20.11
CA ARG A 73 -34.41 -23.34 18.78
C ARG A 73 -34.15 -21.85 18.63
N GLU A 74 -34.49 -21.06 19.64
CA GLU A 74 -34.25 -19.62 19.64
C GLU A 74 -32.75 -19.30 19.68
N LYS A 75 -31.96 -20.03 20.49
CA LYS A 75 -30.49 -19.91 20.51
C LYS A 75 -29.86 -20.28 19.16
N GLU A 76 -30.22 -21.41 18.56
CA GLU A 76 -29.74 -21.80 17.22
C GLU A 76 -30.15 -20.80 16.14
N MET A 77 -31.38 -20.26 16.21
CA MET A 77 -31.85 -19.24 15.26
C MET A 77 -31.11 -17.92 15.44
N ALA A 78 -30.82 -17.53 16.69
CA ALA A 78 -30.02 -16.35 17.02
C ALA A 78 -28.56 -16.50 16.55
N GLU A 79 -27.94 -17.67 16.78
CA GLU A 79 -26.60 -18.00 16.30
C GLU A 79 -26.50 -17.99 14.78
N ARG A 80 -27.49 -18.55 14.07
CA ARG A 80 -27.56 -18.47 12.59
C ARG A 80 -27.71 -17.04 12.10
N LYS A 81 -28.58 -16.24 12.72
CA LYS A 81 -28.73 -14.81 12.39
C LYS A 81 -27.45 -14.03 12.65
N ALA A 82 -26.73 -14.35 13.74
CA ALA A 82 -25.45 -13.73 14.05
C ALA A 82 -24.37 -14.10 13.02
N TRP A 83 -24.31 -15.36 12.60
CA TRP A 83 -23.41 -15.81 11.53
C TRP A 83 -23.71 -15.13 10.19
N GLU A 84 -24.98 -15.09 9.77
CA GLU A 84 -25.39 -14.40 8.54
C GLU A 84 -25.10 -12.90 8.58
N ALA A 85 -25.24 -12.26 9.75
CA ALA A 85 -24.89 -10.86 9.94
C ALA A 85 -23.37 -10.63 9.85
N ALA A 86 -22.56 -11.52 10.43
CA ALA A 86 -21.10 -11.47 10.35
C ALA A 86 -20.61 -11.69 8.90
N GLU A 87 -21.19 -12.63 8.18
CA GLU A 87 -20.87 -12.90 6.78
C GLU A 87 -21.22 -11.70 5.87
N LYS A 88 -22.39 -11.08 6.07
CA LYS A 88 -22.75 -9.84 5.37
C LYS A 88 -21.81 -8.68 5.70
N ALA A 89 -21.39 -8.56 6.96
CA ALA A 89 -20.44 -7.53 7.38
C ALA A 89 -19.06 -7.74 6.73
N ALA A 90 -18.57 -8.99 6.69
CA ALA A 90 -17.32 -9.35 6.02
C ALA A 90 -17.39 -9.10 4.51
N ALA A 91 -18.49 -9.45 3.86
CA ALA A 91 -18.72 -9.19 2.43
C ALA A 91 -18.72 -7.68 2.13
N LYS A 92 -19.38 -6.88 2.98
CA LYS A 92 -19.37 -5.42 2.87
C LYS A 92 -17.97 -4.84 3.06
N ALA A 93 -17.23 -5.29 4.07
CA ALA A 93 -15.86 -4.87 4.31
C ALA A 93 -14.95 -5.18 3.11
N ASN A 94 -15.13 -6.35 2.48
CA ASN A 94 -14.37 -6.71 1.28
C ASN A 94 -14.70 -5.80 0.09
N GLU A 95 -15.98 -5.48 -0.14
CA GLU A 95 -16.39 -4.50 -1.16
C GLU A 95 -15.80 -3.10 -0.90
N ASP A 96 -15.79 -2.66 0.36
CA ASP A 96 -15.18 -1.39 0.75
C ASP A 96 -13.65 -1.41 0.54
N LEU A 97 -12.98 -2.53 0.84
CA LEU A 97 -11.55 -2.72 0.54
C LEU A 97 -11.27 -2.72 -0.96
N LEU A 98 -12.13 -3.31 -1.79
CA LEU A 98 -11.98 -3.28 -3.24
C LEU A 98 -12.13 -1.85 -3.80
N ARG A 99 -13.03 -1.05 -3.21
CA ARG A 99 -13.15 0.38 -3.54
C ARG A 99 -11.89 1.15 -3.14
N LEU A 100 -11.35 0.91 -1.95
CA LEU A 100 -10.09 1.49 -1.49
C LEU A 100 -8.92 1.07 -2.39
N ALA A 101 -8.86 -0.20 -2.81
CA ALA A 101 -7.83 -0.70 -3.72
C ALA A 101 -7.86 0.07 -5.05
N ARG A 102 -9.05 0.31 -5.60
CA ARG A 102 -9.23 1.13 -6.82
C ARG A 102 -8.79 2.58 -6.59
N ALA A 103 -9.16 3.18 -5.46
CA ALA A 103 -8.74 4.53 -5.08
C ALA A 103 -7.20 4.63 -4.89
N GLN A 104 -6.55 3.54 -4.50
CA GLN A 104 -5.09 3.40 -4.41
C GLN A 104 -4.46 2.85 -5.71
N ARG A 105 -5.19 2.88 -6.83
CA ARG A 105 -4.68 2.53 -8.17
C ARG A 105 -4.18 1.08 -8.30
N MET A 106 -4.75 0.15 -7.53
CA MET A 106 -4.61 -1.30 -7.75
C MET A 106 -5.43 -1.70 -8.98
N ASN A 107 -4.84 -1.46 -10.16
CA ASN A 107 -5.49 -1.60 -11.46
C ASN A 107 -5.65 -3.06 -11.93
N THR A 108 -4.79 -3.98 -11.48
CA THR A 108 -4.88 -5.41 -11.81
C THR A 108 -5.64 -6.20 -10.75
N ASP A 109 -6.28 -7.30 -11.14
CA ASP A 109 -6.92 -8.22 -10.21
C ASP A 109 -5.93 -8.78 -9.19
N VAL A 110 -4.70 -9.07 -9.63
CA VAL A 110 -3.61 -9.53 -8.76
C VAL A 110 -3.30 -8.48 -7.68
N ARG A 111 -3.11 -7.21 -8.06
CA ARG A 111 -2.83 -6.14 -7.09
C ARG A 111 -3.98 -5.93 -6.12
N ARG A 112 -5.23 -6.00 -6.59
CA ARG A 112 -6.42 -5.89 -5.73
C ARG A 112 -6.50 -7.06 -4.75
N ALA A 113 -6.28 -8.28 -5.20
CA ALA A 113 -6.31 -9.47 -4.36
C ALA A 113 -5.23 -9.41 -3.27
N VAL A 114 -4.00 -9.06 -3.65
CA VAL A 114 -2.90 -8.84 -2.70
C VAL A 114 -3.23 -7.71 -1.71
N PHE A 115 -3.78 -6.59 -2.19
CA PHE A 115 -4.18 -5.48 -1.32
C PHE A 115 -5.24 -5.89 -0.30
N VAL A 116 -6.29 -6.58 -0.73
CA VAL A 116 -7.34 -7.10 0.16
C VAL A 116 -6.74 -8.08 1.17
N ALA A 117 -5.86 -8.99 0.73
CA ALA A 117 -5.21 -9.95 1.61
C ALA A 117 -4.40 -9.26 2.72
N ILE A 118 -3.66 -8.19 2.40
CA ILE A 118 -2.86 -7.43 3.36
C ILE A 118 -3.74 -6.58 4.28
N MET A 119 -4.70 -5.84 3.71
CA MET A 119 -5.50 -4.86 4.47
C MET A 119 -6.60 -5.50 5.33
N SER A 120 -7.01 -6.74 5.01
CA SER A 120 -7.94 -7.51 5.84
C SER A 120 -7.24 -8.44 6.84
N ALA A 121 -5.90 -8.46 6.85
CA ALA A 121 -5.16 -9.31 7.76
C ALA A 121 -5.18 -8.76 9.19
N GLU A 122 -5.36 -9.65 10.16
CA GLU A 122 -5.29 -9.27 11.58
C GLU A 122 -3.85 -9.15 12.06
N ASP A 123 -2.98 -10.03 11.57
CA ASP A 123 -1.55 -10.05 11.83
C ASP A 123 -0.73 -10.50 10.61
N TYR A 124 0.59 -10.57 10.77
CA TYR A 124 1.49 -10.95 9.68
C TYR A 124 1.37 -12.43 9.28
N ALA A 125 0.96 -13.31 10.19
CA ALA A 125 0.84 -14.75 9.92
C ALA A 125 -0.44 -15.02 9.11
N ASP A 126 -1.55 -14.38 9.48
CA ASP A 126 -2.79 -14.36 8.73
C ASP A 126 -2.59 -13.71 7.34
N ALA A 127 -1.83 -12.61 7.24
CA ALA A 127 -1.47 -12.02 5.95
C ALA A 127 -0.71 -13.00 5.05
N LEU A 128 0.27 -13.73 5.61
CA LEU A 128 1.05 -14.71 4.85
C LEU A 128 0.19 -15.89 4.37
N GLU A 129 -0.71 -16.39 5.22
CA GLU A 129 -1.65 -17.45 4.86
C GLU A 129 -2.62 -16.98 3.76
N LYS A 130 -3.18 -15.77 3.89
CA LYS A 130 -4.05 -15.16 2.88
C LYS A 130 -3.33 -14.96 1.54
N LEU A 131 -2.06 -14.52 1.55
CA LEU A 131 -1.25 -14.39 0.34
C LEU A 131 -0.94 -15.75 -0.30
N GLY A 132 -0.62 -16.76 0.50
CA GLY A 132 -0.38 -18.13 0.00
C GLY A 132 -1.61 -18.76 -0.66
N LYS A 133 -2.82 -18.45 -0.15
CA LYS A 133 -4.10 -18.90 -0.73
C LYS A 133 -4.41 -18.29 -2.10
N LEU A 134 -3.73 -17.21 -2.51
CA LEU A 134 -3.97 -16.58 -3.81
C LEU A 134 -3.42 -17.42 -4.98
N GLY A 135 -2.50 -18.35 -4.74
CA GLY A 135 -1.95 -19.23 -5.78
C GLY A 135 -1.29 -18.47 -6.93
N LEU A 136 -0.56 -17.39 -6.61
CA LEU A 136 0.10 -16.55 -7.61
C LEU A 136 1.27 -17.29 -8.27
N SER A 137 1.51 -17.00 -9.55
CA SER A 137 2.74 -17.43 -10.24
C SER A 137 3.97 -16.63 -9.79
N ASP A 138 5.17 -17.18 -9.97
CA ASP A 138 6.46 -16.53 -9.64
C ASP A 138 6.60 -15.10 -10.18
N VAL A 139 6.00 -14.81 -11.34
CA VAL A 139 5.99 -13.47 -11.95
C VAL A 139 5.01 -12.55 -11.23
N GLN A 140 3.84 -13.05 -10.86
CA GLN A 140 2.79 -12.32 -10.15
C GLN A 140 3.16 -12.08 -8.68
N GLU A 141 3.95 -12.96 -8.05
CA GLU A 141 4.45 -12.76 -6.69
C GLU A 141 5.25 -11.46 -6.54
N ARG A 142 5.89 -10.98 -7.62
CA ARG A 142 6.57 -9.67 -7.63
C ARG A 142 5.61 -8.51 -7.35
N GLU A 143 4.32 -8.68 -7.64
CA GLU A 143 3.30 -7.68 -7.30
C GLU A 143 3.06 -7.59 -5.78
N ILE A 144 3.33 -8.65 -5.00
CA ILE A 144 3.23 -8.60 -3.54
C ILE A 144 4.15 -7.51 -2.99
N VAL A 145 5.41 -7.51 -3.40
CA VAL A 145 6.40 -6.51 -2.98
C VAL A 145 5.98 -5.10 -3.42
N ARG A 146 5.47 -4.95 -4.65
CA ARG A 146 5.03 -3.64 -5.18
C ARG A 146 3.84 -3.07 -4.41
N VAL A 147 2.85 -3.90 -4.08
CA VAL A 147 1.68 -3.48 -3.30
C VAL A 147 2.09 -3.13 -1.88
N LEU A 148 2.93 -3.94 -1.23
CA LEU A 148 3.48 -3.64 0.09
C LEU A 148 4.23 -2.32 0.10
N LEU A 149 5.13 -2.11 -0.86
CA LEU A 149 5.89 -0.87 -0.97
C LEU A 149 4.98 0.35 -1.19
N HIS A 150 3.93 0.20 -2.01
CA HIS A 150 2.94 1.25 -2.23
C HIS A 150 2.19 1.62 -0.94
N CYS A 151 1.61 0.62 -0.26
CA CYS A 151 0.78 0.84 0.92
C CYS A 151 1.61 1.36 2.10
N CYS A 152 2.74 0.71 2.39
CA CYS A 152 3.63 1.12 3.47
C CYS A 152 4.30 2.46 3.19
N GLY A 153 4.72 2.70 1.94
CA GLY A 153 5.35 3.97 1.53
C GLY A 153 4.37 5.14 1.60
N ALA A 154 3.12 4.96 1.16
CA ALA A 154 2.11 6.01 1.27
C ALA A 154 1.81 6.36 2.73
N TYR A 155 1.52 5.35 3.55
CA TYR A 155 1.19 5.57 4.95
C TYR A 155 2.35 6.18 5.73
N SER A 156 3.57 5.66 5.53
CA SER A 156 4.77 6.18 6.18
C SER A 156 5.07 7.63 5.78
N LEU A 157 4.81 8.01 4.52
CA LEU A 157 4.97 9.39 4.08
C LEU A 157 3.93 10.31 4.71
N TRP A 158 2.66 9.88 4.76
CA TRP A 158 1.58 10.68 5.35
C TRP A 158 1.78 10.88 6.85
N ASP A 159 2.14 9.82 7.58
CA ASP A 159 2.53 9.89 8.99
C ASP A 159 3.69 10.85 9.21
N PHE A 160 4.68 10.80 8.33
CA PHE A 160 5.82 11.69 8.40
C PHE A 160 5.45 13.16 8.15
N MET A 161 4.56 13.42 7.18
CA MET A 161 4.07 14.77 6.89
C MET A 161 3.29 15.36 8.06
N ARG A 162 2.52 14.53 8.77
CA ARG A 162 1.87 14.92 10.04
C ARG A 162 2.88 15.30 11.12
N GLN A 163 3.98 14.55 11.25
CA GLN A 163 5.08 14.91 12.16
C GLN A 163 5.78 16.22 11.76
N LEU A 164 5.71 16.62 10.48
CA LEU A 164 6.19 17.93 10.02
C LEU A 164 5.18 19.06 10.25
N GLY A 165 4.00 18.78 10.82
CA GLY A 165 2.99 19.79 11.15
C GLY A 165 1.80 19.85 10.19
N GLU A 166 1.74 18.98 9.18
CA GLU A 166 0.62 18.92 8.24
C GLU A 166 -0.49 17.98 8.80
N GLN A 167 -1.30 18.49 9.73
CA GLN A 167 -2.25 17.67 10.51
C GLN A 167 -3.41 17.08 9.68
N ASP A 168 -3.77 17.72 8.57
CA ASP A 168 -4.89 17.29 7.71
C ASP A 168 -4.53 16.17 6.74
N VAL A 169 -3.25 15.77 6.68
CA VAL A 169 -2.73 14.79 5.73
C VAL A 169 -3.22 13.38 6.08
N GLY A 170 -4.05 12.80 5.21
CA GLY A 170 -4.54 11.43 5.38
C GLY A 170 -5.54 11.29 6.54
N ALA A 171 -6.25 12.36 6.91
CA ALA A 171 -7.17 12.38 8.06
C ALA A 171 -8.22 11.24 8.04
N LEU A 172 -8.74 10.89 6.86
CA LEU A 172 -9.69 9.78 6.69
C LEU A 172 -9.06 8.42 7.00
N GLU A 173 -7.80 8.20 6.58
CA GLU A 173 -7.07 6.95 6.80
C GLU A 173 -6.50 6.87 8.23
N SER A 174 -6.18 8.02 8.84
CA SER A 174 -5.77 8.12 10.24
C SER A 174 -6.91 7.85 11.21
N ALA A 175 -8.14 8.26 10.89
CA ALA A 175 -9.31 8.00 11.72
C ALA A 175 -9.59 6.49 11.88
N LEU A 176 -9.23 5.69 10.87
CA LEU A 176 -9.36 4.24 10.90
C LEU A 176 -8.27 3.55 11.75
N ASN A 177 -7.07 4.13 11.81
CA ASN A 177 -5.88 3.48 12.36
C ASN A 177 -5.42 4.04 13.72
N GLY A 178 -6.08 5.06 14.26
CA GLY A 178 -5.87 5.55 15.63
C GLY A 178 -4.47 6.10 15.94
N THR A 179 -3.73 6.57 14.95
CA THR A 179 -2.35 7.06 15.14
C THR A 179 -2.35 8.46 15.78
N SER A 180 -1.75 8.58 16.96
CA SER A 180 -1.42 9.87 17.58
C SER A 180 -0.09 10.39 17.04
N ALA A 181 -0.07 11.61 16.51
CA ALA A 181 1.16 12.25 16.06
C ALA A 181 2.07 12.53 17.27
N SER A 182 3.33 12.10 17.20
CA SER A 182 4.34 12.45 18.20
C SER A 182 4.68 13.94 18.11
N THR A 183 4.68 14.64 19.25
CA THR A 183 4.95 16.10 19.34
C THR A 183 6.42 16.47 19.17
N GLU A 184 7.34 15.50 19.16
CA GLU A 184 8.78 15.75 19.06
C GLU A 184 9.17 16.28 17.67
N PRO A 185 9.96 17.37 17.59
CA PRO A 185 10.40 17.91 16.31
C PRO A 185 11.30 16.93 15.59
N VAL A 186 10.95 16.63 14.34
CA VAL A 186 11.71 15.70 13.50
C VAL A 186 13.09 16.30 13.15
N PRO A 187 14.21 15.58 13.38
CA PRO A 187 15.53 16.05 13.00
C PRO A 187 15.64 16.32 11.50
N LEU A 188 16.22 17.46 11.10
CA LEU A 188 16.37 17.87 9.69
C LEU A 188 17.02 16.79 8.83
N ARG A 189 18.08 16.14 9.33
CA ARG A 189 18.78 15.05 8.62
C ARG A 189 17.84 13.89 8.27
N ARG A 190 16.93 13.53 9.18
CA ARG A 190 15.94 12.47 8.93
C ARG A 190 14.97 12.90 7.83
N SER A 191 14.50 14.14 7.88
CA SER A 191 13.61 14.72 6.85
C SER A 191 14.24 14.69 5.46
N LEU A 192 15.48 15.17 5.32
CA LEU A 192 16.15 15.20 4.02
C LEU A 192 16.51 13.80 3.49
N ASN A 193 16.89 12.87 4.35
CA ASN A 193 17.16 11.49 3.93
C ASN A 193 15.90 10.80 3.42
N LEU A 194 14.76 11.01 4.11
CA LEU A 194 13.48 10.47 3.70
C LEU A 194 13.03 11.12 2.38
N ALA A 195 13.21 12.44 2.21
CA ALA A 195 12.93 13.12 0.95
C ALA A 195 13.69 12.52 -0.23
N ARG A 196 14.99 12.23 -0.06
CA ARG A 196 15.82 11.58 -1.09
C ARG A 196 15.36 10.16 -1.40
N LEU A 197 15.01 9.37 -0.38
CA LEU A 197 14.50 8.01 -0.55
C LEU A 197 13.21 8.01 -1.39
N TYR A 198 12.23 8.83 -1.00
CA TYR A 198 10.96 8.92 -1.75
C TYR A 198 11.18 9.44 -3.17
N ALA A 199 12.12 10.38 -3.37
CA ALA A 199 12.45 10.87 -4.70
C ALA A 199 13.05 9.78 -5.59
N ALA A 200 13.94 8.94 -5.06
CA ALA A 200 14.52 7.81 -5.79
C ALA A 200 13.44 6.78 -6.18
N LEU A 201 12.58 6.40 -5.23
CA LEU A 201 11.44 5.49 -5.50
C LEU A 201 10.50 6.03 -6.58
N VAL A 202 10.30 7.35 -6.64
CA VAL A 202 9.49 7.99 -7.68
C VAL A 202 10.21 8.06 -9.02
N ALA A 203 11.53 8.26 -9.02
CA ALA A 203 12.36 8.28 -10.23
C ALA A 203 12.39 6.90 -10.91
N GLU A 204 12.54 5.82 -10.13
CA GLU A 204 12.54 4.44 -10.61
C GLU A 204 11.13 3.97 -11.01
N GLY A 205 10.09 4.64 -10.51
CA GLY A 205 8.69 4.37 -10.86
C GLY A 205 8.02 3.31 -10.01
N ASP A 206 8.66 2.89 -8.92
CA ASP A 206 8.08 2.02 -7.88
C ASP A 206 6.98 2.74 -7.08
N LEU A 207 7.12 4.06 -6.93
CA LEU A 207 6.11 4.93 -6.33
C LEU A 207 5.72 6.05 -7.30
N GLY A 208 4.44 6.42 -7.33
CA GLY A 208 3.96 7.56 -8.13
C GLY A 208 3.90 8.84 -7.31
N LEU A 209 3.94 10.00 -7.98
CA LEU A 209 3.69 11.30 -7.35
C LEU A 209 2.29 11.41 -6.70
N VAL A 210 1.37 10.50 -7.03
CA VAL A 210 0.05 10.33 -6.39
C VAL A 210 0.16 10.11 -4.89
N VAL A 211 1.31 9.64 -4.39
CA VAL A 211 1.56 9.55 -2.94
C VAL A 211 1.44 10.92 -2.24
N LEU A 212 1.62 12.02 -2.96
CA LEU A 212 1.49 13.38 -2.43
C LEU A 212 0.06 13.93 -2.50
N LYS A 213 -0.94 13.12 -2.84
CA LYS A 213 -2.33 13.57 -3.07
C LYS A 213 -3.01 14.24 -1.87
N THR A 214 -2.55 13.92 -0.68
CA THR A 214 -3.10 14.40 0.59
C THR A 214 -2.47 15.72 1.04
N LEU A 215 -1.48 16.25 0.30
CA LEU A 215 -0.74 17.45 0.70
C LEU A 215 -1.41 18.75 0.20
N PRO A 216 -1.58 19.76 1.07
CA PRO A 216 -2.08 21.07 0.69
C PRO A 216 -0.95 21.95 0.12
N PHE A 217 -0.59 21.74 -1.15
CA PHE A 217 0.55 22.41 -1.82
C PHE A 217 0.58 23.95 -1.70
N GLU A 218 -0.56 24.60 -1.48
CA GLU A 218 -0.70 26.06 -1.34
C GLU A 218 -0.20 26.61 0.01
N ARG A 219 -0.32 25.82 1.08
CA ARG A 219 -0.17 26.29 2.47
C ARG A 219 0.72 25.38 3.31
N LEU A 220 1.77 24.84 2.71
CA LEU A 220 2.73 24.00 3.41
C LEU A 220 3.55 24.81 4.41
N GLY A 221 3.68 24.26 5.62
CA GLY A 221 4.61 24.71 6.64
C GLY A 221 6.07 24.61 6.17
N THR A 222 6.95 25.39 6.80
CA THR A 222 8.39 25.41 6.50
C THR A 222 9.05 24.02 6.43
N PRO A 223 8.87 23.11 7.42
CA PRO A 223 9.52 21.80 7.37
C PRO A 223 9.02 20.91 6.22
N ALA A 224 7.71 20.89 5.93
CA ALA A 224 7.14 20.14 4.81
C ALA A 224 7.57 20.73 3.45
N ARG A 225 7.68 22.06 3.37
CA ARG A 225 8.22 22.75 2.19
C ARG A 225 9.68 22.38 1.94
N LEU A 226 10.53 22.40 2.97
CA LEU A 226 11.94 22.00 2.85
C LEU A 226 12.07 20.53 2.41
N PHE A 227 11.24 19.65 2.96
CA PHE A 227 11.15 18.26 2.54
C PHE A 227 10.86 18.15 1.04
N LEU A 228 9.80 18.82 0.56
CA LEU A 228 9.42 18.76 -0.86
C LEU A 228 10.45 19.43 -1.78
N GLN A 229 11.11 20.50 -1.34
CA GLN A 229 12.22 21.11 -2.08
C GLN A 229 13.36 20.12 -2.27
N CYS A 230 13.75 19.39 -1.22
CA CYS A 230 14.77 18.35 -1.30
C CYS A 230 14.32 17.17 -2.18
N PHE A 231 13.06 16.75 -2.04
CA PHE A 231 12.45 15.69 -2.84
C PHE A 231 12.50 16.02 -4.34
N PHE A 232 12.01 17.19 -4.76
CA PHE A 232 11.98 17.56 -6.18
C PHE A 232 13.38 17.85 -6.74
N ALA A 233 14.28 18.45 -5.96
CA ALA A 233 15.67 18.62 -6.38
C ALA A 233 16.35 17.26 -6.62
N THR A 234 16.13 16.29 -5.73
CA THR A 234 16.68 14.94 -5.85
C THR A 234 16.04 14.17 -7.01
N LEU A 235 14.72 14.30 -7.21
CA LEU A 235 14.01 13.68 -8.33
C LEU A 235 14.58 14.14 -9.68
N PHE A 236 14.79 15.45 -9.83
CA PHE A 236 15.38 16.02 -11.04
C PHE A 236 16.83 15.58 -11.27
N ALA A 237 17.60 15.38 -10.21
CA ALA A 237 18.94 14.82 -10.30
C ALA A 237 18.90 13.35 -10.75
N ALA A 238 18.11 12.52 -10.05
CA ALA A 238 17.99 11.08 -10.29
C ALA A 238 17.49 10.74 -11.71
N CYS A 239 16.54 11.51 -12.24
CA CYS A 239 16.06 11.32 -13.61
C CYS A 239 17.16 11.46 -14.69
N GLY A 240 18.29 12.12 -14.38
CA GLY A 240 19.42 12.26 -15.33
C GLY A 240 20.51 11.20 -15.22
N GLU A 241 20.53 10.39 -14.16
CA GLU A 241 21.54 9.34 -13.95
C GLU A 241 21.05 7.95 -14.40
N ILE A 242 19.73 7.78 -14.51
CA ILE A 242 19.10 6.52 -14.95
C ILE A 242 19.26 6.37 -16.47
N SER A 243 20.41 5.85 -16.87
CA SER A 243 20.65 5.29 -18.21
C SER A 243 19.81 4.00 -18.38
N PRO A 244 19.24 3.72 -19.56
CA PRO A 244 18.19 2.72 -19.71
C PRO A 244 18.78 1.31 -19.89
N GLU A 245 18.82 0.53 -18.82
CA GLU A 245 18.81 -0.93 -18.92
C GLU A 245 17.42 -1.44 -18.54
N GLY A 246 16.62 -1.84 -19.55
CA GLY A 246 15.38 -2.58 -19.31
C GLY A 246 14.07 -1.89 -19.68
N SER A 247 13.93 -1.38 -20.90
CA SER A 247 12.63 -1.44 -21.59
C SER A 247 12.81 -1.49 -23.09
N ALA A 248 12.25 -2.53 -23.68
CA ALA A 248 12.33 -2.83 -25.10
C ALA A 248 11.89 -1.63 -25.94
N ALA A 249 12.76 -1.26 -26.88
CA ALA A 249 12.49 -0.30 -27.91
C ALA A 249 11.22 -0.68 -28.67
N ASN A 250 10.28 0.26 -28.76
CA ASN A 250 9.50 0.38 -29.97
C ASN A 250 9.46 1.85 -30.39
N SER A 251 9.84 2.05 -31.64
CA SER A 251 10.21 3.31 -32.29
C SER A 251 9.03 4.24 -32.53
N VAL A 252 9.12 5.52 -32.12
CA VAL A 252 8.67 6.69 -32.90
C VAL A 252 9.44 7.96 -32.45
N SER A 253 10.12 8.60 -33.41
CA SER A 253 10.68 9.98 -33.40
C SER A 253 11.80 10.35 -32.42
N LYS A 254 13.06 10.14 -32.86
CA LYS A 254 14.26 10.85 -32.38
C LYS A 254 14.13 12.36 -32.61
N ARG A 255 13.61 13.10 -31.63
CA ARG A 255 14.22 14.38 -31.23
C ARG A 255 15.18 14.05 -30.10
N HIS A 256 16.37 14.65 -30.11
CA HIS A 256 17.44 14.47 -29.13
C HIS A 256 16.99 15.00 -27.75
N ARG A 257 16.00 14.35 -27.12
CA ARG A 257 15.45 14.73 -25.83
C ARG A 257 16.36 14.18 -24.74
N ASP A 258 16.80 15.06 -23.85
CA ASP A 258 17.58 14.71 -22.67
C ASP A 258 16.86 13.56 -21.91
N PRO A 259 17.55 12.46 -21.55
CA PRO A 259 16.94 11.35 -20.82
C PRO A 259 16.23 11.82 -19.55
N ALA A 260 16.77 12.86 -18.88
CA ALA A 260 16.13 13.47 -17.71
C ALA A 260 14.77 14.10 -18.05
N GLU A 261 14.67 14.78 -19.18
CA GLU A 261 13.41 15.37 -19.64
C GLU A 261 12.37 14.29 -19.97
N ALA A 262 12.79 13.19 -20.60
CA ALA A 262 11.90 12.08 -20.90
C ALA A 262 11.38 11.40 -19.62
N ALA A 263 12.26 11.15 -18.65
CA ALA A 263 11.90 10.57 -17.36
C ALA A 263 10.95 11.48 -16.57
N VAL A 264 11.25 12.78 -16.47
CA VAL A 264 10.36 13.76 -15.81
C VAL A 264 9.01 13.84 -16.51
N ALA A 265 8.99 13.88 -17.85
CA ALA A 265 7.73 13.86 -18.60
C ALA A 265 6.91 12.60 -18.29
N SER A 266 7.54 11.42 -18.22
CA SER A 266 6.87 10.16 -17.87
C SER A 266 6.27 10.19 -16.46
N VAL A 267 7.04 10.63 -15.46
CA VAL A 267 6.57 10.74 -14.06
C VAL A 267 5.35 11.66 -13.95
N PHE A 268 5.40 12.84 -14.56
CA PHE A 268 4.29 13.81 -14.51
C PHE A 268 3.09 13.40 -15.36
N SER A 269 3.29 12.75 -16.51
CA SER A 269 2.18 12.22 -17.33
C SER A 269 1.42 11.12 -16.59
N ARG A 270 2.15 10.17 -15.97
CA ARG A 270 1.56 9.13 -15.13
C ARG A 270 0.79 9.72 -13.95
N CYS A 271 1.35 10.76 -13.31
CA CYS A 271 0.67 11.46 -12.22
C CYS A 271 -0.61 12.16 -12.69
N ALA A 272 -0.56 12.89 -13.81
CA ALA A 272 -1.72 13.61 -14.35
C ALA A 272 -2.86 12.67 -14.74
N ALA A 273 -2.55 11.58 -15.44
CA ALA A 273 -3.52 10.53 -15.75
C ALA A 273 -4.10 9.85 -14.49
N ALA A 274 -3.32 9.85 -13.39
CA ALA A 274 -3.72 9.20 -12.15
C ALA A 274 -4.48 10.11 -11.17
N HIS A 275 -4.10 11.38 -11.05
CA HIS A 275 -4.72 12.34 -10.16
C HIS A 275 -4.33 13.77 -10.61
N ALA A 276 -5.14 14.35 -11.48
CA ALA A 276 -4.88 15.66 -12.10
C ALA A 276 -4.59 16.76 -11.06
N ILE A 277 -5.36 16.80 -9.97
CA ILE A 277 -5.18 17.80 -8.89
C ILE A 277 -3.78 17.70 -8.25
N THR A 278 -3.24 16.48 -8.06
CA THR A 278 -1.89 16.31 -7.49
C THR A 278 -0.83 16.74 -8.47
N ALA A 279 -1.01 16.43 -9.76
CA ALA A 279 -0.08 16.88 -10.79
C ALA A 279 -0.04 18.42 -10.85
N GLN A 280 -1.19 19.08 -10.81
CA GLN A 280 -1.30 20.54 -10.76
C GLN A 280 -0.70 21.13 -9.48
N GLY A 281 -0.98 20.54 -8.31
CA GLY A 281 -0.37 20.94 -7.04
C GLY A 281 1.15 20.81 -7.03
N CYS A 282 1.69 19.74 -7.61
CA CYS A 282 3.14 19.57 -7.80
C CYS A 282 3.71 20.67 -8.72
N LEU A 283 3.03 21.01 -9.82
CA LEU A 283 3.46 22.09 -10.72
C LEU A 283 3.44 23.46 -10.04
N LEU A 284 2.40 23.74 -9.24
CA LEU A 284 2.30 24.96 -8.44
C LEU A 284 3.49 25.06 -7.48
N PHE A 285 3.75 23.99 -6.72
CA PHE A 285 4.87 23.94 -5.78
C PHE A 285 6.21 24.14 -6.48
N LEU A 286 6.44 23.46 -7.59
CA LEU A 286 7.65 23.61 -8.40
C LEU A 286 7.84 25.06 -8.88
N HIS A 287 6.76 25.71 -9.32
CA HIS A 287 6.80 27.09 -9.75
C HIS A 287 7.16 28.07 -8.62
N MET A 288 6.59 27.85 -7.42
CA MET A 288 6.77 28.73 -6.27
C MET A 288 8.11 28.51 -5.54
N HIS A 289 8.60 27.27 -5.47
CA HIS A 289 9.64 26.88 -4.51
C HIS A 289 10.86 26.17 -5.10
N VAL A 290 10.89 25.88 -6.41
CA VAL A 290 12.01 25.15 -7.04
C VAL A 290 12.52 25.85 -8.30
N ARG A 291 11.63 26.39 -9.14
CA ARG A 291 11.96 27.00 -10.45
C ARG A 291 13.02 28.10 -10.37
N SER A 292 12.98 28.94 -9.35
CA SER A 292 13.87 30.11 -9.22
C SER A 292 15.11 29.83 -8.36
N GLY A 293 15.37 28.57 -8.01
CA GLY A 293 16.39 28.18 -7.05
C GLY A 293 15.81 28.00 -5.64
N ASN A 294 16.51 27.23 -4.82
CA ASN A 294 16.17 26.97 -3.43
C ASN A 294 17.42 26.55 -2.63
N GLU A 295 17.25 26.12 -1.38
CA GLU A 295 18.37 25.70 -0.52
C GLU A 295 19.20 24.54 -1.10
N PHE A 296 18.65 23.76 -2.04
CA PHE A 296 19.29 22.61 -2.69
C PHE A 296 19.75 22.88 -4.13
N LEU A 297 19.26 23.94 -4.77
CA LEU A 297 19.63 24.34 -6.13
C LEU A 297 20.27 25.73 -6.06
N LYS A 298 21.60 25.76 -5.88
CA LYS A 298 22.34 27.00 -5.59
C LYS A 298 23.05 27.56 -6.81
N THR A 299 23.46 26.71 -7.75
CA THR A 299 24.20 27.14 -8.94
C THR A 299 23.25 27.66 -10.03
N ASP A 300 23.73 28.60 -10.85
CA ASP A 300 22.95 29.13 -11.97
C ASP A 300 22.61 28.03 -12.99
N GLU A 301 23.50 27.05 -13.18
CA GLU A 301 23.25 25.90 -14.05
C GLU A 301 22.18 24.95 -13.52
N GLU A 302 22.17 24.65 -12.22
CA GLU A 302 21.09 23.89 -11.57
C GLU A 302 19.75 24.61 -11.71
N CYS A 303 19.72 25.94 -11.53
CA CYS A 303 18.51 26.74 -11.68
C CYS A 303 18.01 26.75 -13.12
N LYS A 304 18.89 26.88 -14.12
CA LYS A 304 18.55 26.77 -15.55
C LYS A 304 18.00 25.38 -15.87
N ARG A 305 18.64 24.31 -15.37
CA ARG A 305 18.17 22.93 -15.54
C ARG A 305 16.79 22.72 -14.92
N ALA A 306 16.60 23.15 -13.68
CA ALA A 306 15.31 23.07 -13.00
C ALA A 306 14.20 23.81 -13.77
N LYS A 307 14.47 25.03 -14.27
CA LYS A 307 13.52 25.78 -15.13
C LYS A 307 13.11 24.98 -16.36
N ARG A 308 14.05 24.32 -17.04
CA ARG A 308 13.76 23.45 -18.20
C ARG A 308 12.90 22.25 -17.80
N LEU A 309 13.27 21.53 -16.74
CA LEU A 309 12.52 20.36 -16.27
C LEU A 309 11.10 20.70 -15.79
N VAL A 310 10.92 21.85 -15.13
CA VAL A 310 9.59 22.35 -14.74
C VAL A 310 8.73 22.65 -15.97
N ALA A 311 9.32 23.22 -17.03
CA ALA A 311 8.61 23.45 -18.29
C ALA A 311 8.19 22.12 -18.96
N VAL A 312 9.08 21.12 -18.96
CA VAL A 312 8.77 19.78 -19.46
C VAL A 312 7.66 19.11 -18.67
N ALA A 313 7.72 19.17 -17.34
CA ALA A 313 6.66 18.66 -16.47
C ALA A 313 5.31 19.34 -16.77
N LYS A 314 5.29 20.67 -16.94
CA LYS A 314 4.08 21.42 -17.28
C LYS A 314 3.48 20.97 -18.61
N GLU A 315 4.30 20.79 -19.64
CA GLU A 315 3.84 20.32 -20.94
C GLU A 315 3.40 18.86 -20.92
N ALA A 316 4.00 18.01 -20.09
CA ALA A 316 3.58 16.63 -19.89
C ALA A 316 2.18 16.53 -19.26
N VAL A 317 1.92 17.31 -18.21
CA VAL A 317 0.59 17.37 -17.56
C VAL A 317 -0.48 17.84 -18.54
N LYS A 318 -0.24 18.93 -19.30
CA LYS A 318 -1.18 19.43 -20.30
C LYS A 318 -1.55 18.39 -21.36
N ARG A 319 -0.56 17.62 -21.86
CA ARG A 319 -0.82 16.56 -22.86
C ARG A 319 -1.68 15.45 -22.29
N ALA A 320 -1.36 14.98 -21.09
CA ALA A 320 -2.13 13.94 -20.41
C ALA A 320 -3.58 14.39 -20.10
N GLU A 321 -3.78 15.68 -19.77
CA GLU A 321 -5.12 16.26 -19.58
C GLU A 321 -5.91 16.33 -20.91
N ALA A 322 -5.26 16.68 -22.02
CA ALA A 322 -5.89 16.71 -23.34
C ALA A 322 -6.34 15.30 -23.79
N GLU A 323 -5.53 14.27 -23.53
CA GLU A 323 -5.85 12.87 -23.84
C GLU A 323 -6.99 12.29 -23.00
N THR A 324 -7.27 12.85 -21.82
CA THR A 324 -8.36 12.37 -20.94
C THR A 324 -9.72 13.00 -21.25
N HIS A 325 -9.75 14.11 -21.99
CA HIS A 325 -10.98 14.86 -22.31
C HIS A 325 -11.40 14.74 -23.79
N GLY A 326 -10.60 14.07 -24.63
CA GLY A 326 -10.91 13.80 -26.04
C GLY A 326 -11.43 12.38 -26.24
#